data_AF-A0A2S9F7R0-F1
#
_entry.id   AF-A0A2S9F7R0-F1
#
_cell.length_a   1.000
_cell.length_b   1.000
_cell.length_c   1.000
_cell.angle_alpha   90.00
_cell.angle_beta   90.00
_cell.angle_gamma   90.00
#
_symmetry.space_group_name_H-M   'P 1'
#
loop_
_entity.id
_entity.type
_entity.pdbx_description
1 polymer ?
#
loop_
_entity_poly.entity_id
_entity_poly.type
_entity_poly.pdbx_seq_one_letter_code
_entity_poly.pdbx_strand_id
1 'polypeptide(L)'
;MAIATQPRTLAEKVWSDHVVVPGPGEGDARQPDLIYIDLHLVHEVTSPQAFDGLRLAGRPVHRPDLTIATEDHNVPTVDIDKPIADPISRTQVETLRRNCEEFGIRLHPMGDAEQGIVHIIGPQLGLTQPGMTVVCGDSHTSTHGAFGALAMGIGTSEVEHVLATQTLPLRPFKTMAVNVDGELAPGVSAKDIILAVIAKIGTGGGQGHVIEYRGSAIEALSMEGRMTVCNMSIEAGARAGMVAPDETTFEYLRGRPHAPQGADWDAAVAAWTQLRTDEGAQFDTEVHIDAATLTPFVTWGTNPGQGVPLSDSVPDPELIFDEAERQAAEKALTYMDLRAGTPMREIPIDTVFVGSCTNGRIEDLRVVAEVLRGRKVADGVRMLVVPGSMR
;
A
#
# COMPACT_ATOMS: atom_id res chain seq x y z
N MET A 1 9.35 4.09 41.61
CA MET A 1 8.00 4.21 41.02
C MET A 1 8.17 4.02 39.53
N ALA A 2 7.71 2.90 38.98
CA ALA A 2 7.66 2.73 37.55
C ALA A 2 6.78 3.84 36.99
N ILE A 3 7.34 4.71 36.14
CA ILE A 3 6.52 5.60 35.32
C ILE A 3 5.66 4.64 34.51
N ALA A 4 4.35 4.61 34.77
CA ALA A 4 3.43 3.89 33.91
C ALA A 4 3.63 4.46 32.51
N THR A 5 4.23 3.66 31.63
CA THR A 5 4.39 4.03 30.22
C THR A 5 3.00 4.35 29.70
N GLN A 6 2.79 5.56 29.20
CA GLN A 6 1.52 5.94 28.59
C GLN A 6 1.15 4.88 27.52
N PRO A 7 -0.12 4.44 27.46
CA PRO A 7 -0.57 3.54 26.40
C PRO A 7 -0.25 4.11 25.02
N ARG A 8 0.35 3.31 24.14
CA ARG A 8 0.77 3.72 22.79
C ARG A 8 0.01 2.96 21.70
N THR A 9 -0.25 3.66 20.61
CA THR A 9 -0.71 3.06 19.34
C THR A 9 0.40 2.22 18.70
N LEU A 10 0.01 1.32 17.80
CA LEU A 10 0.94 0.51 16.99
C LEU A 10 1.95 1.41 16.27
N ALA A 11 1.47 2.48 15.62
CA ALA A 11 2.32 3.40 14.88
C ALA A 11 3.35 4.09 15.78
N GLU A 12 2.94 4.53 16.98
CA GLU A 12 3.84 5.17 17.95
C GLU A 12 4.90 4.20 18.49
N LYS A 13 4.53 2.94 18.74
CA LYS A 13 5.47 1.89 19.16
C LYS A 13 6.55 1.71 18.10
N VAL A 14 6.14 1.43 16.86
CA VAL A 14 7.07 1.25 15.73
C VAL A 14 7.93 2.49 15.53
N TRP A 15 7.34 3.68 15.51
CA TRP A 15 8.13 4.92 15.39
C TRP A 15 9.19 5.04 16.48
N SER A 16 8.80 4.85 17.74
CA SER A 16 9.68 5.04 18.90
C SER A 16 10.87 4.08 18.90
N ASP A 17 10.70 2.87 18.39
CA ASP A 17 11.76 1.86 18.31
C ASP A 17 12.79 2.17 17.22
N HIS A 18 12.48 3.08 16.28
CA HIS A 18 13.31 3.39 15.11
C HIS A 18 13.91 4.81 15.14
N VAL A 19 13.67 5.61 16.18
CA VAL A 19 14.30 6.93 16.32
C VAL A 19 15.80 6.77 16.58
N VAL A 20 16.63 7.18 15.63
CA VAL A 20 18.10 7.25 15.78
C VAL A 20 18.49 8.55 16.47
N VAL A 21 17.91 9.67 16.02
CA VAL A 21 18.11 10.99 16.61
C VAL A 21 16.77 11.71 16.68
N PRO A 22 16.28 12.07 17.89
CA PRO A 22 15.06 12.85 18.01
C PRO A 22 15.28 14.27 17.47
N GLY A 23 14.29 14.78 16.73
CA GLY A 23 14.27 16.15 16.25
C GLY A 23 14.06 17.14 17.40
N PRO A 24 14.81 18.26 17.46
CA PRO A 24 14.62 19.26 18.50
C PRO A 24 13.29 20.04 18.34
N GLY A 25 12.81 20.60 19.45
CA GLY A 25 11.59 21.41 19.50
C GLY A 25 10.36 20.63 19.98
N GLU A 26 9.25 21.36 20.19
CA GLU A 26 7.97 20.81 20.66
C GLU A 26 6.82 21.36 19.80
N GLY A 27 5.69 20.63 19.78
CA GLY A 27 4.51 21.00 19.00
C GLY A 27 4.82 21.24 17.51
N ASP A 28 4.25 22.30 16.94
CA ASP A 28 4.41 22.64 15.52
C ASP A 28 5.84 23.07 15.13
N ALA A 29 6.68 23.41 16.11
CA ALA A 29 8.08 23.77 15.88
C ALA A 29 9.02 22.55 15.92
N ARG A 30 8.50 21.35 16.19
CA ARG A 30 9.30 20.13 16.26
C ARG A 30 9.88 19.79 14.88
N GLN A 31 11.21 19.66 14.84
CA GLN A 31 11.92 19.24 13.65
C GLN A 31 11.74 17.73 13.41
N PRO A 32 11.98 17.25 12.17
CA PRO A 32 11.93 15.82 11.86
C PRO A 32 12.82 14.98 12.79
N ASP A 33 12.35 13.82 13.21
CA ASP A 33 13.19 12.79 13.81
C ASP A 33 13.98 12.09 12.70
N LEU A 34 15.21 11.68 12.98
CA LEU A 34 15.98 10.81 12.10
C LEU A 34 15.61 9.36 12.39
N ILE A 35 14.94 8.71 11.45
CA ILE A 35 14.39 7.36 11.59
C ILE A 35 15.29 6.36 10.86
N TYR A 36 15.58 5.22 11.49
CA TYR A 36 16.25 4.10 10.85
C TYR A 36 15.31 3.38 9.88
N ILE A 37 15.81 2.95 8.72
CA ILE A 37 15.03 2.23 7.70
C ILE A 37 15.44 0.75 7.69
N ASP A 38 14.52 -0.18 7.96
CA ASP A 38 14.84 -1.61 7.96
C ASP A 38 14.85 -2.24 6.57
N LEU A 39 14.00 -1.75 5.67
CA LEU A 39 13.88 -2.25 4.31
C LEU A 39 13.67 -1.12 3.32
N HIS A 40 14.52 -1.07 2.29
CA HIS A 40 14.40 -0.17 1.17
C HIS A 40 14.11 -0.97 -0.10
N LEU A 41 12.93 -0.77 -0.68
CA LEU A 41 12.61 -1.35 -1.99
C LEU A 41 12.85 -0.31 -3.08
N VAL A 42 13.34 -0.73 -4.23
CA VAL A 42 13.59 0.15 -5.38
C VAL A 42 13.13 -0.49 -6.69
N HIS A 43 12.80 0.36 -7.66
CA HIS A 43 12.37 -0.03 -9.01
C HIS A 43 12.92 0.99 -10.03
N GLU A 44 12.71 0.72 -11.31
CA GLU A 44 13.40 1.40 -12.41
C GLU A 44 12.93 2.84 -12.69
N VAL A 45 11.82 3.29 -12.11
CA VAL A 45 11.24 4.61 -12.43
C VAL A 45 11.85 5.72 -11.58
N THR A 46 11.93 5.51 -10.26
CA THR A 46 12.27 6.57 -9.31
C THR A 46 13.68 6.47 -8.74
N SER A 47 14.32 5.30 -8.82
CA SER A 47 15.68 5.09 -8.31
C SER A 47 16.85 5.59 -9.19
N PRO A 48 16.77 5.70 -10.54
CA PRO A 48 17.94 6.02 -11.36
C PRO A 48 18.69 7.30 -10.95
N GLN A 49 17.93 8.37 -10.69
CA GLN A 49 18.48 9.67 -10.29
C GLN A 49 19.17 9.63 -8.93
N ALA A 50 18.67 8.82 -8.00
CA ALA A 50 19.28 8.64 -6.69
C ALA A 50 20.66 7.97 -6.80
N PHE A 51 20.79 6.95 -7.65
CA PHE A 51 22.09 6.32 -7.93
C PHE A 51 23.07 7.26 -8.61
N ASP A 52 22.60 8.10 -9.54
CA ASP A 52 23.43 9.13 -10.16
C ASP A 52 23.96 10.14 -9.13
N GLY A 53 23.12 10.57 -8.19
CA GLY A 53 23.50 11.45 -7.08
C GLY A 53 24.63 10.85 -6.23
N LEU A 54 24.52 9.58 -5.84
CA LEU A 54 25.58 8.86 -5.13
C LEU A 54 26.89 8.83 -5.92
N ARG A 55 26.82 8.50 -7.20
CA ARG A 55 28.00 8.41 -8.08
C ARG A 55 28.70 9.75 -8.21
N LEU A 56 27.94 10.82 -8.44
CA LEU A 56 28.48 12.19 -8.53
C LEU A 56 29.11 12.64 -7.21
N ALA A 57 28.55 12.23 -6.07
CA ALA A 57 29.08 12.51 -4.73
C ALA A 57 30.22 11.57 -4.30
N GLY A 58 30.55 10.54 -5.10
CA GLY A 58 31.53 9.51 -4.73
C GLY A 58 31.13 8.69 -3.50
N ARG A 59 29.83 8.44 -3.31
CA ARG A 59 29.27 7.73 -2.15
C ARG A 59 28.87 6.30 -2.52
N PRO A 60 29.18 5.29 -1.68
CA PRO A 60 28.60 3.96 -1.81
C PRO A 60 27.17 3.93 -1.24
N VAL A 61 26.45 2.84 -1.51
CA VAL A 61 25.22 2.50 -0.78
C VAL A 61 25.59 1.98 0.61
N HIS A 62 24.92 2.46 1.66
CA HIS A 62 25.26 2.16 3.06
C HIS A 62 24.95 0.73 3.46
N ARG A 63 23.75 0.23 3.12
CA ARG A 63 23.28 -1.13 3.44
C ARG A 63 22.68 -1.81 2.21
N PRO A 64 23.53 -2.30 1.28
CA PRO A 64 23.05 -3.03 0.10
C PRO A 64 22.27 -4.30 0.48
N ASP A 65 22.51 -4.85 1.68
CA ASP A 65 21.81 -6.02 2.22
C ASP A 65 20.36 -5.71 2.68
N LEU A 66 20.02 -4.44 2.90
CA LEU A 66 18.67 -3.97 3.23
C LEU A 66 17.96 -3.29 2.05
N THR A 67 18.58 -3.31 0.87
CA THR A 67 18.00 -2.75 -0.36
C THR A 67 17.72 -3.85 -1.38
N ILE A 68 16.49 -3.90 -1.89
CA ILE A 68 16.08 -4.90 -2.88
C ILE A 68 15.42 -4.20 -4.06
N ALA A 69 15.83 -4.59 -5.25
CA ALA A 69 15.31 -4.06 -6.50
C ALA A 69 14.43 -5.08 -7.24
N THR A 70 13.43 -4.60 -7.97
CA THR A 70 12.63 -5.38 -8.92
C THR A 70 12.31 -4.56 -10.16
N GLU A 71 12.06 -5.23 -11.27
CA GLU A 71 11.55 -4.63 -12.51
C GLU A 71 10.04 -4.88 -12.60
N ASP A 72 9.22 -3.82 -12.57
CA ASP A 72 7.75 -3.97 -12.52
C ASP A 72 6.91 -2.88 -13.22
N HIS A 73 7.39 -1.63 -13.35
CA HIS A 73 6.60 -0.53 -13.91
C HIS A 73 6.66 -0.45 -15.45
N ASN A 74 7.80 -0.85 -16.01
CA ASN A 74 8.13 -0.77 -17.44
C ASN A 74 8.21 -2.14 -18.11
N VAL A 75 7.62 -3.15 -17.47
CA VAL A 75 7.51 -4.51 -17.99
C VAL A 75 6.29 -4.60 -18.92
N PRO A 76 6.43 -5.08 -20.16
CA PRO A 76 5.32 -5.12 -21.10
C PRO A 76 4.32 -6.22 -20.72
N THR A 77 3.02 -5.91 -20.81
CA THR A 77 1.92 -6.86 -20.55
C THR A 77 1.74 -7.89 -21.68
N VAL A 78 2.21 -7.56 -22.89
CA VAL A 78 2.17 -8.43 -24.07
C VAL A 78 3.59 -8.71 -24.53
N ASP A 79 3.85 -9.89 -25.09
CA ASP A 79 5.17 -10.28 -25.59
C ASP A 79 6.27 -10.15 -24.51
N ILE A 80 5.97 -10.55 -23.26
CA ILE A 80 6.88 -10.44 -22.10
C ILE A 80 8.20 -11.22 -22.29
N ASP A 81 8.20 -12.20 -23.18
CA ASP A 81 9.36 -13.01 -23.57
C ASP A 81 10.26 -12.31 -24.62
N LYS A 82 9.84 -11.16 -25.16
CA LYS A 82 10.59 -10.38 -26.15
C LYS A 82 11.32 -9.19 -25.50
N PRO A 83 12.34 -8.62 -26.17
CA PRO A 83 12.94 -7.37 -25.73
C PRO A 83 11.89 -6.25 -25.62
N ILE A 84 12.00 -5.41 -24.59
CA ILE A 84 11.11 -4.26 -24.36
C ILE A 84 11.14 -3.36 -25.59
N ALA A 85 10.02 -3.29 -26.32
CA ALA A 85 9.96 -2.57 -27.59
C ALA A 85 10.12 -1.06 -27.39
N ASP A 86 9.46 -0.49 -26.38
CA ASP A 86 9.53 0.93 -26.07
C ASP A 86 10.94 1.33 -25.60
N PRO A 87 11.60 2.30 -26.26
CA PRO A 87 12.98 2.68 -25.92
C PRO A 87 13.10 3.37 -24.55
N ILE A 88 12.06 4.05 -24.08
CA ILE A 88 12.08 4.74 -22.77
C ILE A 88 12.03 3.70 -21.66
N SER A 89 11.03 2.81 -21.70
CA SER A 89 10.89 1.69 -20.76
C SER A 89 12.14 0.83 -20.72
N ARG A 90 12.72 0.50 -21.89
CA ARG A 90 13.96 -0.27 -21.98
C ARG A 90 15.13 0.44 -21.31
N THR A 91 15.28 1.74 -21.56
CA THR A 91 16.38 2.54 -20.96
C THR A 91 16.28 2.55 -19.44
N GLN A 92 15.08 2.68 -18.88
CA GLN A 92 14.88 2.67 -17.43
C GLN A 92 15.26 1.32 -16.82
N VAL A 93 14.77 0.21 -17.38
CA VAL A 93 15.10 -1.15 -16.94
C VAL A 93 16.61 -1.44 -17.04
N GLU A 94 17.24 -1.12 -18.17
CA GLU A 94 18.69 -1.30 -18.34
C GLU A 94 19.50 -0.44 -17.37
N THR A 95 19.00 0.74 -17.02
CA THR A 95 19.65 1.64 -16.05
C THR A 95 19.57 1.07 -14.64
N LEU A 96 18.42 0.52 -14.23
CA LEU A 96 18.30 -0.18 -12.95
C LEU A 96 19.30 -1.34 -12.86
N ARG A 97 19.38 -2.19 -13.89
CA ARG A 97 20.33 -3.31 -13.95
C ARG A 97 21.77 -2.87 -13.73
N ARG A 98 22.22 -1.83 -14.46
CA ARG A 98 23.59 -1.29 -14.31
C ARG A 98 23.82 -0.73 -12.91
N ASN A 99 22.86 0.01 -12.35
CA ASN A 99 22.97 0.56 -11.01
C ASN A 99 23.05 -0.55 -9.95
N CYS A 100 22.21 -1.58 -10.05
CA CYS A 100 22.24 -2.72 -9.12
C CYS A 100 23.57 -3.47 -9.19
N GLU A 101 24.11 -3.69 -10.40
CA GLU A 101 25.43 -4.31 -10.58
C GLU A 101 26.56 -3.44 -9.98
N GLU A 102 26.56 -2.13 -10.27
CA GLU A 102 27.58 -1.19 -9.78
C GLU A 102 27.60 -1.07 -8.26
N PHE A 103 26.42 -0.97 -7.64
CA PHE A 103 26.27 -0.73 -6.20
C PHE A 103 26.08 -2.01 -5.39
N GLY A 104 26.08 -3.19 -6.02
CA GLY A 104 25.96 -4.49 -5.35
C GLY A 104 24.58 -4.74 -4.73
N ILE A 105 23.52 -4.21 -5.33
CA ILE A 105 22.13 -4.39 -4.88
C ILE A 105 21.52 -5.62 -5.54
N ARG A 106 20.80 -6.43 -4.76
CA ARG A 106 20.05 -7.56 -5.30
C ARG A 106 18.90 -7.07 -6.18
N LEU A 107 18.85 -7.56 -7.40
CA LEU A 107 17.78 -7.30 -8.37
C LEU A 107 17.02 -8.59 -8.69
N HIS A 108 15.70 -8.50 -8.75
CA HIS A 108 14.81 -9.47 -9.39
C HIS A 108 14.46 -8.97 -10.81
N PRO A 109 15.25 -9.33 -11.83
CA PRO A 109 15.04 -8.83 -13.18
C PRO A 109 13.87 -9.53 -13.88
N MET A 110 13.48 -8.99 -15.04
CA MET A 110 12.48 -9.61 -15.92
C MET A 110 12.83 -11.07 -16.23
N GLY A 111 11.92 -11.98 -15.88
CA GLY A 111 12.08 -13.43 -16.06
C GLY A 111 12.62 -14.20 -14.84
N ASP A 112 12.99 -13.51 -13.76
CA ASP A 112 13.27 -14.16 -12.46
C ASP A 112 11.96 -14.74 -11.88
N ALA A 113 12.05 -15.92 -11.28
CA ALA A 113 10.92 -16.57 -10.63
C ALA A 113 10.34 -15.77 -9.46
N GLU A 114 11.16 -14.90 -8.84
CA GLU A 114 10.74 -14.02 -7.75
C GLU A 114 10.47 -12.58 -8.21
N GLN A 115 10.52 -12.31 -9.52
CA GLN A 115 10.10 -11.03 -10.08
C GLN A 115 8.61 -10.78 -9.81
N GLY A 116 8.29 -9.55 -9.44
CA GLY A 116 6.91 -9.09 -9.34
C GLY A 116 6.84 -7.62 -8.99
N ILE A 117 5.60 -7.14 -8.82
CA ILE A 117 5.32 -5.79 -8.37
C ILE A 117 6.00 -5.56 -7.02
N VAL A 118 6.62 -4.39 -6.84
CA VAL A 118 7.48 -4.08 -5.70
C VAL A 118 6.79 -4.33 -4.34
N HIS A 119 5.50 -4.00 -4.23
CA HIS A 119 4.69 -4.21 -3.01
C HIS A 119 4.19 -5.64 -2.80
N ILE A 120 4.46 -6.54 -3.74
CA ILE A 120 4.10 -7.96 -3.69
C ILE A 120 5.32 -8.81 -3.33
N ILE A 121 6.50 -8.49 -3.89
CA ILE A 121 7.71 -9.28 -3.65
C ILE A 121 8.14 -9.25 -2.17
N GLY A 122 7.96 -8.12 -1.48
CA GLY A 122 8.33 -7.98 -0.07
C GLY A 122 7.59 -9.00 0.82
N PRO A 123 6.24 -8.97 0.84
CA PRO A 123 5.42 -9.98 1.51
C PRO A 123 5.67 -11.41 1.01
N GLN A 124 5.74 -11.62 -0.30
CA GLN A 124 5.95 -12.94 -0.91
C GLN A 124 7.22 -13.63 -0.41
N LEU A 125 8.29 -12.85 -0.22
CA LEU A 125 9.59 -13.34 0.20
C LEU A 125 9.76 -13.37 1.73
N GLY A 126 8.83 -12.77 2.49
CA GLY A 126 8.94 -12.60 3.94
C GLY A 126 9.93 -11.50 4.35
N LEU A 127 10.21 -10.56 3.44
CA LEU A 127 11.07 -9.39 3.70
C LEU A 127 10.32 -8.36 4.55
N THR A 128 9.01 -8.24 4.32
CA THR A 128 8.13 -7.38 5.11
C THR A 128 7.73 -8.10 6.38
N GLN A 129 8.14 -7.57 7.53
CA GLN A 129 7.86 -8.17 8.83
C GLN A 129 7.27 -7.13 9.80
N PRO A 130 6.50 -7.56 10.81
CA PRO A 130 5.92 -6.64 11.77
C PRO A 130 6.96 -5.82 12.51
N GLY A 131 6.63 -4.54 12.71
CA GLY A 131 7.46 -3.60 13.44
C GLY A 131 8.55 -2.93 12.61
N MET A 132 8.72 -3.27 11.34
CA MET A 132 9.72 -2.65 10.48
C MET A 132 9.32 -1.26 10.01
N THR A 133 10.31 -0.42 9.68
CA THR A 133 10.16 0.73 8.78
C THR A 133 10.50 0.34 7.35
N VAL A 134 9.57 0.57 6.42
CA VAL A 134 9.73 0.17 5.00
C VAL A 134 9.52 1.37 4.09
N VAL A 135 10.44 1.60 3.15
CA VAL A 135 10.33 2.71 2.19
C VAL A 135 10.59 2.26 0.77
N CYS A 136 9.98 2.96 -0.18
CA CYS A 136 10.24 2.82 -1.60
C CYS A 136 9.94 4.15 -2.28
N GLY A 137 10.54 4.39 -3.45
CA GLY A 137 10.18 5.49 -4.34
C GLY A 137 8.78 5.39 -4.96
N ASP A 138 7.85 4.67 -4.34
CA ASP A 138 6.49 4.42 -4.80
C ASP A 138 5.47 4.71 -3.69
N SER A 139 4.35 5.36 -4.03
CA SER A 139 3.33 5.78 -3.09
C SER A 139 2.64 4.64 -2.33
N HIS A 140 2.44 3.50 -2.99
CA HIS A 140 1.68 2.35 -2.46
C HIS A 140 2.51 1.44 -1.56
N THR A 141 3.70 1.89 -1.14
CA THR A 141 4.51 1.24 -0.09
C THR A 141 3.72 1.04 1.19
N SER A 142 2.67 1.84 1.41
CA SER A 142 1.69 1.63 2.49
C SER A 142 1.13 0.21 2.56
N THR A 143 1.11 -0.55 1.46
CA THR A 143 0.74 -1.99 1.40
C THR A 143 1.40 -2.81 2.52
N HIS A 144 2.68 -2.55 2.80
CA HIS A 144 3.45 -3.30 3.78
C HIS A 144 2.96 -3.10 5.22
N GLY A 145 2.20 -2.05 5.50
CA GLY A 145 1.62 -1.83 6.82
C GLY A 145 0.52 -2.83 7.20
N ALA A 146 0.04 -3.66 6.26
CA ALA A 146 -0.79 -4.83 6.55
C ALA A 146 -0.12 -5.83 7.52
N PHE A 147 1.21 -5.77 7.62
CA PHE A 147 2.02 -6.59 8.53
C PHE A 147 2.30 -5.89 9.86
N GLY A 148 1.77 -4.67 10.09
CA GLY A 148 2.15 -3.84 11.23
C GLY A 148 3.51 -3.14 11.06
N ALA A 149 3.96 -2.97 9.81
CA ALA A 149 5.14 -2.18 9.47
C ALA A 149 4.77 -0.71 9.23
N LEU A 150 5.62 0.23 9.64
CA LEU A 150 5.45 1.64 9.27
C LEU A 150 6.04 1.86 7.87
N ALA A 151 5.18 1.77 6.87
CA ALA A 151 5.60 1.72 5.47
C ALA A 151 5.09 2.91 4.65
N MET A 152 5.99 3.59 3.92
CA MET A 152 5.63 4.83 3.23
C MET A 152 6.42 5.06 1.94
N GLY A 153 5.75 5.68 0.96
CA GLY A 153 6.39 6.18 -0.24
C GLY A 153 7.26 7.40 0.05
N ILE A 154 8.40 7.48 -0.64
CA ILE A 154 9.39 8.56 -0.49
C ILE A 154 9.76 9.15 -1.86
N GLY A 155 10.21 10.39 -1.88
CA GLY A 155 10.67 11.05 -3.11
C GLY A 155 12.08 10.63 -3.53
N THR A 156 12.48 10.91 -4.78
CA THR A 156 13.81 10.56 -5.30
C THR A 156 14.97 11.06 -4.42
N SER A 157 14.90 12.29 -3.90
CA SER A 157 15.95 12.81 -3.01
C SER A 157 16.02 12.07 -1.67
N GLU A 158 14.89 11.55 -1.20
CA GLU A 158 14.81 10.71 0.00
C GLU A 158 15.34 9.30 -0.31
N VAL A 159 15.08 8.75 -1.50
CA VAL A 159 15.69 7.49 -1.96
C VAL A 159 17.21 7.59 -1.91
N GLU A 160 17.80 8.66 -2.44
CA GLU A 160 19.25 8.90 -2.37
C GLU A 160 19.73 8.98 -0.91
N HIS A 161 18.99 9.69 -0.05
CA HIS A 161 19.31 9.81 1.36
C HIS A 161 19.36 8.44 2.04
N VAL A 162 18.32 7.61 1.85
CA VAL A 162 18.26 6.27 2.44
C VAL A 162 19.37 5.38 1.89
N LEU A 163 19.64 5.42 0.59
CA LEU A 163 20.78 4.68 0.03
C LEU A 163 22.12 5.14 0.64
N ALA A 164 22.29 6.43 0.91
CA ALA A 164 23.53 6.98 1.46
C ALA A 164 23.73 6.73 2.97
N THR A 165 22.64 6.63 3.75
CA THR A 165 22.71 6.65 5.23
C THR A 165 21.92 5.57 5.96
N GLN A 166 21.01 4.87 5.26
CA GLN A 166 19.99 3.98 5.83
C GLN A 166 19.08 4.65 6.87
N THR A 167 18.95 5.96 6.80
CA THR A 167 18.06 6.73 7.67
C THR A 167 17.23 7.70 6.86
N LEU A 168 16.16 8.23 7.45
CA LEU A 168 15.32 9.23 6.81
C LEU A 168 14.81 10.26 7.83
N PRO A 169 14.98 11.57 7.58
CA PRO A 169 14.38 12.60 8.42
C PRO A 169 12.87 12.67 8.16
N LEU A 170 12.06 12.29 9.14
CA LEU A 170 10.60 12.26 9.05
C LEU A 170 9.95 13.12 10.14
N ARG A 171 8.93 13.88 9.76
CA ARG A 171 8.11 14.60 10.75
C ARG A 171 7.21 13.59 11.49
N PRO A 172 7.00 13.77 12.80
CA PRO A 172 5.99 13.01 13.53
C PRO A 172 4.60 13.16 12.89
N PHE A 173 3.81 12.10 12.97
CA PHE A 173 2.47 12.01 12.40
C PHE A 173 1.39 12.19 13.47
N LYS A 174 0.17 12.43 13.02
CA LYS A 174 -1.04 12.21 13.83
C LYS A 174 -1.54 10.77 13.66
N THR A 175 -2.35 10.31 14.58
CA THR A 175 -2.89 8.94 14.60
C THR A 175 -4.38 8.95 14.24
N MET A 176 -4.79 8.05 13.35
CA MET A 176 -6.21 7.87 13.01
C MET A 176 -6.61 6.42 13.18
N ALA A 177 -7.66 6.14 13.94
CA ALA A 177 -8.27 4.81 13.97
C ALA A 177 -9.43 4.75 12.98
N VAL A 178 -9.40 3.77 12.08
CA VAL A 178 -10.55 3.38 11.25
C VAL A 178 -11.08 2.05 11.80
N ASN A 179 -12.14 2.14 12.59
CA ASN A 179 -12.78 1.00 13.25
C ASN A 179 -13.90 0.46 12.36
N VAL A 180 -13.72 -0.76 11.83
CA VAL A 180 -14.71 -1.45 10.98
C VAL A 180 -15.17 -2.72 11.71
N ASP A 181 -16.37 -2.64 12.29
CA ASP A 181 -16.92 -3.69 13.13
C ASP A 181 -18.15 -4.35 12.48
N GLY A 182 -18.31 -5.65 12.69
CA GLY A 182 -19.41 -6.46 12.16
C GLY A 182 -18.93 -7.50 11.15
N GLU A 183 -19.88 -8.16 10.49
CA GLU A 183 -19.60 -9.17 9.47
C GLU A 183 -19.90 -8.62 8.08
N LEU A 184 -18.99 -8.84 7.13
CA LEU A 184 -19.20 -8.48 5.73
C LEU A 184 -20.26 -9.38 5.10
N ALA A 185 -21.18 -8.77 4.34
CA ALA A 185 -22.16 -9.53 3.57
C ALA A 185 -21.50 -10.35 2.44
N PRO A 186 -22.12 -11.45 1.98
CA PRO A 186 -21.60 -12.22 0.85
C PRO A 186 -21.37 -11.36 -0.39
N GLY A 187 -20.18 -11.48 -0.97
CA GLY A 187 -19.78 -10.70 -2.15
C GLY A 187 -19.15 -9.34 -1.83
N VAL A 188 -19.06 -8.96 -0.56
CA VAL A 188 -18.31 -7.79 -0.07
C VAL A 188 -16.90 -8.22 0.33
N SER A 189 -15.92 -7.39 0.00
CA SER A 189 -14.49 -7.67 0.11
C SER A 189 -13.73 -6.54 0.81
N ALA A 190 -12.43 -6.77 1.05
CA ALA A 190 -11.52 -5.73 1.53
C ALA A 190 -11.49 -4.48 0.64
N LYS A 191 -11.67 -4.64 -0.67
CA LYS A 191 -11.72 -3.52 -1.61
C LYS A 191 -12.93 -2.62 -1.35
N ASP A 192 -14.07 -3.21 -1.01
CA ASP A 192 -15.29 -2.46 -0.70
C ASP A 192 -15.15 -1.70 0.62
N ILE A 193 -14.50 -2.30 1.63
CA ILE A 193 -14.18 -1.61 2.89
C ILE A 193 -13.37 -0.34 2.60
N ILE A 194 -12.24 -0.46 1.90
CA ILE A 194 -11.34 0.68 1.73
C ILE A 194 -11.92 1.75 0.82
N LEU A 195 -12.70 1.38 -0.21
CA LEU A 195 -13.43 2.36 -1.01
C LEU A 195 -14.50 3.10 -0.18
N ALA A 196 -15.22 2.41 0.69
CA ALA A 196 -16.18 3.04 1.59
C ALA A 196 -15.50 3.97 2.61
N VAL A 197 -14.32 3.61 3.13
CA VAL A 197 -13.49 4.49 3.96
C VAL A 197 -13.13 5.75 3.20
N ILE A 198 -12.55 5.62 1.99
CA ILE A 198 -12.10 6.76 1.19
C ILE A 198 -13.29 7.65 0.78
N ALA A 199 -14.44 7.07 0.43
CA ALA A 199 -15.66 7.84 0.15
C ALA A 199 -16.16 8.60 1.39
N LYS A 200 -16.00 8.04 2.59
CA LYS A 200 -16.43 8.66 3.85
C LYS A 200 -15.53 9.82 4.30
N ILE A 201 -14.21 9.67 4.18
CA ILE A 201 -13.25 10.68 4.67
C ILE A 201 -12.70 11.58 3.57
N GLY A 202 -12.95 11.24 2.31
CA GLY A 202 -12.41 11.93 1.14
C GLY A 202 -10.93 11.64 0.90
N THR A 203 -10.41 12.13 -0.22
CA THR A 203 -9.02 11.91 -0.63
C THR A 203 -7.99 12.69 0.21
N GLY A 204 -8.45 13.63 1.04
CA GLY A 204 -7.62 14.38 1.99
C GLY A 204 -7.88 14.04 3.45
N GLY A 205 -8.80 13.11 3.75
CA GLY A 205 -9.23 12.85 5.13
C GLY A 205 -8.13 12.32 6.05
N GLY A 206 -7.20 11.55 5.49
CA GLY A 206 -6.04 11.00 6.18
C GLY A 206 -4.81 11.91 6.21
N GLN A 207 -4.88 13.13 5.66
CA GLN A 207 -3.69 13.97 5.52
C GLN A 207 -2.98 14.21 6.86
N GLY A 208 -1.67 13.94 6.90
CA GLY A 208 -0.84 14.07 8.10
C GLY A 208 -1.00 12.93 9.11
N HIS A 209 -1.83 11.93 8.82
CA HIS A 209 -2.06 10.79 9.71
C HIS A 209 -1.32 9.54 9.23
N VAL A 210 -1.00 8.67 10.20
CA VAL A 210 -0.92 7.23 9.99
C VAL A 210 -2.26 6.63 10.42
N ILE A 211 -2.87 5.87 9.51
CA ILE A 211 -4.14 5.19 9.78
C ILE A 211 -3.88 3.81 10.37
N GLU A 212 -4.53 3.48 11.47
CA GLU A 212 -4.63 2.11 11.97
C GLU A 212 -6.02 1.56 11.65
N TYR A 213 -6.08 0.49 10.85
CA TYR A 213 -7.32 -0.21 10.54
C TYR A 213 -7.59 -1.28 11.59
N ARG A 214 -8.76 -1.21 12.22
CA ARG A 214 -9.13 -1.96 13.42
C ARG A 214 -10.56 -2.49 13.30
N GLY A 215 -10.95 -3.34 14.24
CA GLY A 215 -12.31 -3.87 14.34
C GLY A 215 -12.46 -5.26 13.74
N SER A 216 -13.56 -5.92 14.10
CA SER A 216 -13.76 -7.35 13.82
C SER A 216 -13.76 -7.69 12.32
N ALA A 217 -14.21 -6.77 11.46
CA ALA A 217 -14.18 -7.00 10.02
C ALA A 217 -12.76 -6.96 9.45
N ILE A 218 -11.88 -6.12 9.99
CA ILE A 218 -10.45 -6.05 9.59
C ILE A 218 -9.70 -7.27 10.10
N GLU A 219 -9.93 -7.67 11.35
CA GLU A 219 -9.30 -8.85 11.94
C GLU A 219 -9.66 -10.13 11.17
N ALA A 220 -10.89 -10.22 10.66
CA ALA A 220 -11.36 -11.36 9.86
C ALA A 220 -10.80 -11.44 8.42
N LEU A 221 -10.12 -10.41 7.93
CA LEU A 221 -9.53 -10.41 6.58
C LEU A 221 -8.32 -11.36 6.50
N SER A 222 -8.13 -11.95 5.31
CA SER A 222 -6.85 -12.55 4.92
C SER A 222 -5.73 -11.51 4.91
N MET A 223 -4.47 -11.94 4.90
CA MET A 223 -3.34 -11.02 4.77
C MET A 223 -3.39 -10.22 3.47
N GLU A 224 -3.83 -10.84 2.38
CA GLU A 224 -4.04 -10.21 1.09
C GLU A 224 -5.16 -9.17 1.12
N GLY A 225 -6.27 -9.44 1.81
CA GLY A 225 -7.29 -8.44 2.09
C GLY A 225 -6.76 -7.25 2.90
N ARG A 226 -5.97 -7.50 3.95
CA ARG A 226 -5.31 -6.43 4.73
C ARG A 226 -4.35 -5.61 3.86
N MET A 227 -3.60 -6.27 2.96
CA MET A 227 -2.74 -5.59 1.99
C MET A 227 -3.55 -4.70 1.04
N THR A 228 -4.73 -5.11 0.58
CA THR A 228 -5.62 -4.25 -0.22
C THR A 228 -6.04 -2.99 0.56
N VAL A 229 -6.39 -3.13 1.84
CA VAL A 229 -6.80 -1.99 2.69
C VAL A 229 -5.63 -1.01 2.90
N CYS A 230 -4.46 -1.52 3.30
CA CYS A 230 -3.29 -0.68 3.56
C CYS A 230 -2.69 -0.07 2.27
N ASN A 231 -2.76 -0.79 1.15
CA ASN A 231 -2.33 -0.27 -0.16
C ASN A 231 -3.04 1.04 -0.48
N MET A 232 -4.36 1.08 -0.27
CA MET A 232 -5.18 2.22 -0.65
C MET A 232 -5.28 3.35 0.40
N SER A 233 -4.45 3.31 1.45
CA SER A 233 -4.39 4.40 2.44
C SER A 233 -3.92 5.72 1.84
N ILE A 234 -3.09 5.67 0.80
CA ILE A 234 -2.58 6.87 0.13
C ILE A 234 -3.68 7.59 -0.66
N GLU A 235 -4.67 6.88 -1.17
CA GLU A 235 -5.86 7.45 -1.81
C GLU A 235 -6.76 8.21 -0.84
N ALA A 236 -6.67 7.93 0.46
CA ALA A 236 -7.27 8.73 1.53
C ALA A 236 -6.38 9.90 1.97
N GLY A 237 -5.19 10.06 1.39
CA GLY A 237 -4.22 11.10 1.73
C GLY A 237 -3.34 10.77 2.94
N ALA A 238 -3.42 9.57 3.49
CA ALA A 238 -2.62 9.16 4.65
C ALA A 238 -1.16 8.92 4.28
N ARG A 239 -0.26 9.09 5.26
CA ARG A 239 1.17 8.82 5.07
C ARG A 239 1.45 7.31 5.01
N ALA A 240 0.71 6.55 5.81
CA ALA A 240 0.77 5.09 5.88
C ALA A 240 -0.56 4.54 6.43
N GLY A 241 -0.79 3.25 6.21
CA GLY A 241 -1.89 2.51 6.80
C GLY A 241 -1.40 1.22 7.42
N MET A 242 -1.84 0.88 8.63
CA MET A 242 -1.33 -0.24 9.41
C MET A 242 -2.46 -1.12 9.92
N VAL A 243 -2.21 -2.44 9.97
CA VAL A 243 -3.02 -3.42 10.69
C VAL A 243 -2.14 -4.07 11.73
N ALA A 244 -2.63 -4.21 12.96
CA ALA A 244 -1.85 -4.85 14.01
C ALA A 244 -1.62 -6.34 13.69
N PRO A 245 -0.38 -6.85 13.87
CA PRO A 245 -0.07 -8.23 13.55
C PRO A 245 -0.78 -9.20 14.50
N ASP A 246 -1.18 -10.35 13.96
CA ASP A 246 -1.84 -11.42 14.69
C ASP A 246 -1.51 -12.79 14.09
N GLU A 247 -2.22 -13.84 14.51
CA GLU A 247 -1.97 -15.19 14.03
C GLU A 247 -2.06 -15.30 12.50
N THR A 248 -2.99 -14.59 11.84
CA THR A 248 -3.08 -14.55 10.38
C THR A 248 -1.79 -14.00 9.76
N THR A 249 -1.21 -12.97 10.37
CA THR A 249 0.09 -12.42 9.96
C THR A 249 1.22 -13.42 10.18
N PHE A 250 1.24 -14.11 11.32
CA PHE A 250 2.29 -15.07 11.66
C PHE A 250 2.24 -16.30 10.76
N GLU A 251 1.05 -16.84 10.50
CA GLU A 251 0.86 -17.97 9.59
C GLU A 251 1.31 -17.63 8.17
N TYR A 252 1.01 -16.44 7.67
CA TYR A 252 1.43 -15.99 6.35
C TYR A 252 2.96 -15.93 6.20
N LEU A 253 3.66 -15.47 7.24
CA LEU A 253 5.11 -15.32 7.25
C LEU A 253 5.85 -16.64 7.48
N ARG A 254 5.23 -17.60 8.17
CA ARG A 254 5.87 -18.85 8.58
C ARG A 254 6.43 -19.61 7.38
N GLY A 255 7.73 -19.89 7.41
CA GLY A 255 8.43 -20.64 6.35
C GLY A 255 8.70 -19.86 5.06
N ARG A 256 8.43 -18.54 5.03
CA ARG A 256 8.86 -17.67 3.92
C ARG A 256 10.39 -17.58 3.89
N PRO A 257 11.01 -17.39 2.70
CA PRO A 257 12.47 -17.44 2.54
C PRO A 257 13.26 -16.51 3.46
N HIS A 258 12.72 -15.32 3.76
CA HIS A 258 13.38 -14.31 4.60
C HIS A 258 12.75 -14.16 6.00
N ALA A 259 11.75 -14.97 6.33
CA ALA A 259 11.20 -14.96 7.68
C ALA A 259 12.16 -15.62 8.69
N PRO A 260 12.15 -15.19 9.96
CA PRO A 260 12.92 -15.83 11.03
C PRO A 260 12.61 -17.33 11.15
N GLN A 261 13.56 -18.12 11.68
CA GLN A 261 13.41 -19.57 11.83
C GLN A 261 13.82 -20.04 13.22
N GLY A 262 13.27 -21.18 13.66
CA GLY A 262 13.65 -21.79 14.94
C GLY A 262 13.45 -20.84 16.13
N ALA A 263 14.47 -20.67 16.97
CA ALA A 263 14.39 -19.79 18.14
C ALA A 263 14.17 -18.31 17.78
N ASP A 264 14.69 -17.86 16.63
CA ASP A 264 14.48 -16.48 16.17
C ASP A 264 13.03 -16.24 15.75
N TRP A 265 12.34 -17.28 15.25
CA TRP A 265 10.90 -17.23 14.99
C TRP A 265 10.10 -17.04 16.26
N ASP A 266 10.39 -17.83 17.30
CA ASP A 266 9.67 -17.75 18.57
C ASP A 266 9.88 -16.38 19.24
N ALA A 267 11.11 -15.84 19.18
CA ALA A 267 11.42 -14.50 19.66
C ALA A 267 10.72 -13.41 18.84
N ALA A 268 10.68 -13.55 17.52
CA ALA A 268 10.02 -12.60 16.63
C ALA A 268 8.50 -12.56 16.89
N VAL A 269 7.83 -13.72 16.96
CA VAL A 269 6.39 -13.80 17.28
C VAL A 269 6.09 -13.18 18.64
N ALA A 270 6.92 -13.42 19.66
CA ALA A 270 6.76 -12.80 20.97
C ALA A 270 6.86 -11.27 20.90
N ALA A 271 7.83 -10.73 20.14
CA ALA A 271 7.98 -9.29 19.93
C ALA A 271 6.82 -8.71 19.11
N TRP A 272 6.44 -9.35 18.01
CA TRP A 272 5.35 -8.92 17.14
C TRP A 272 4.02 -8.86 17.88
N THR A 273 3.76 -9.78 18.81
CA THR A 273 2.55 -9.77 19.64
C THR A 273 2.44 -8.51 20.50
N GLN A 274 3.57 -7.91 20.91
CA GLN A 274 3.58 -6.67 21.72
C GLN A 274 3.29 -5.40 20.91
N LEU A 275 3.25 -5.49 19.58
CA LEU A 275 3.02 -4.35 18.69
C LEU A 275 1.56 -3.89 18.64
N ARG A 276 0.59 -4.76 19.00
CA ARG A 276 -0.83 -4.37 19.09
C ARG A 276 -0.98 -3.11 19.95
N THR A 277 -1.80 -2.18 19.50
CA THR A 277 -2.12 -0.94 20.24
C THR A 277 -2.51 -1.25 21.68
N ASP A 278 -1.92 -0.51 22.62
CA ASP A 278 -2.18 -0.70 24.06
C ASP A 278 -3.63 -0.35 24.40
N GLU A 279 -4.20 -1.07 25.37
CA GLU A 279 -5.50 -0.70 25.93
C GLU A 279 -5.45 0.73 26.51
N GLY A 280 -6.39 1.57 26.09
CA GLY A 280 -6.45 2.97 26.52
C GLY A 280 -5.55 3.94 25.74
N ALA A 281 -4.85 3.49 24.69
CA ALA A 281 -4.19 4.39 23.75
C ALA A 281 -5.22 5.28 23.06
N GLN A 282 -4.88 6.56 22.87
CA GLN A 282 -5.76 7.55 22.25
C GLN A 282 -5.32 7.78 20.80
N PHE A 283 -6.31 7.98 19.93
CA PHE A 283 -6.08 8.40 18.55
C PHE A 283 -6.48 9.88 18.39
N ASP A 284 -5.75 10.63 17.56
CA ASP A 284 -6.09 12.02 17.25
C ASP A 284 -7.44 12.12 16.52
N THR A 285 -7.76 11.10 15.70
CA THR A 285 -9.02 11.00 14.95
C THR A 285 -9.56 9.57 14.98
N GLU A 286 -10.87 9.40 15.10
CA GLU A 286 -11.53 8.10 14.98
C GLU A 286 -12.65 8.13 13.94
N VAL A 287 -12.72 7.07 13.12
CA VAL A 287 -13.72 6.85 12.08
C VAL A 287 -14.33 5.48 12.30
N HIS A 288 -15.66 5.40 12.35
CA HIS A 288 -16.37 4.13 12.53
C HIS A 288 -17.18 3.76 11.29
N ILE A 289 -17.13 2.48 10.91
CA ILE A 289 -17.91 1.90 9.81
C ILE A 289 -18.53 0.59 10.32
N ASP A 290 -19.83 0.43 10.10
CA ASP A 290 -20.51 -0.84 10.34
C ASP A 290 -20.37 -1.73 9.09
N ALA A 291 -19.63 -2.82 9.22
CA ALA A 291 -19.34 -3.76 8.14
C ALA A 291 -20.62 -4.39 7.55
N ALA A 292 -21.67 -4.55 8.35
CA ALA A 292 -22.92 -5.14 7.90
C ALA A 292 -23.70 -4.21 6.94
N THR A 293 -23.37 -2.92 6.92
CA THR A 293 -23.95 -1.94 5.99
C THR A 293 -23.23 -1.88 4.64
N LEU A 294 -22.05 -2.49 4.55
CA LEU A 294 -21.27 -2.47 3.32
C LEU A 294 -21.89 -3.40 2.28
N THR A 295 -21.85 -2.94 1.03
CA THR A 295 -22.24 -3.69 -0.16
C THR A 295 -21.12 -3.52 -1.20
N PRO A 296 -21.11 -4.30 -2.30
CA PRO A 296 -20.10 -4.11 -3.34
C PRO A 296 -20.05 -2.65 -3.79
N PHE A 297 -18.85 -2.10 -3.90
CA PHE A 297 -18.59 -0.67 -4.02
C PHE A 297 -17.79 -0.37 -5.29
N VAL A 298 -18.04 0.77 -5.91
CA VAL A 298 -17.38 1.19 -7.16
C VAL A 298 -17.10 2.69 -7.16
N THR A 299 -16.07 3.10 -7.89
CA THR A 299 -15.79 4.52 -8.16
C THR A 299 -16.36 4.92 -9.51
N TRP A 300 -17.10 6.03 -9.55
CA TRP A 300 -17.74 6.53 -10.78
C TRP A 300 -16.98 7.70 -11.41
N GLY A 301 -16.10 8.37 -10.66
CA GLY A 301 -15.46 9.61 -11.07
C GLY A 301 -13.97 9.47 -11.42
N THR A 302 -13.26 10.59 -11.31
CA THR A 302 -11.83 10.71 -11.67
C THR A 302 -10.89 10.64 -10.48
N ASN A 303 -11.43 10.44 -9.28
CA ASN A 303 -10.62 10.18 -8.09
C ASN A 303 -11.29 9.12 -7.19
N PRO A 304 -10.52 8.45 -6.31
CA PRO A 304 -11.02 7.36 -5.49
C PRO A 304 -12.08 7.74 -4.43
N GLY A 305 -12.18 9.01 -4.06
CA GLY A 305 -13.23 9.53 -3.17
C GLY A 305 -14.60 9.60 -3.83
N GLN A 306 -14.68 9.55 -5.16
CA GLN A 306 -15.92 9.54 -5.91
C GLN A 306 -16.44 8.10 -6.04
N GLY A 307 -16.80 7.52 -4.90
CA GLY A 307 -17.29 6.15 -4.77
C GLY A 307 -18.74 6.06 -4.30
N VAL A 308 -19.44 5.03 -4.77
CA VAL A 308 -20.82 4.69 -4.38
C VAL A 308 -21.00 3.17 -4.30
N PRO A 309 -21.99 2.67 -3.54
CA PRO A 309 -22.46 1.30 -3.70
C PRO A 309 -22.79 0.97 -5.16
N LEU A 310 -22.46 -0.24 -5.60
CA LEU A 310 -22.77 -0.74 -6.94
C LEU A 310 -24.29 -0.79 -7.21
N SER A 311 -25.11 -0.84 -6.17
CA SER A 311 -26.58 -0.78 -6.29
C SER A 311 -27.12 0.62 -6.61
N ASP A 312 -26.30 1.65 -6.46
CA ASP A 312 -26.74 3.03 -6.55
C ASP A 312 -26.60 3.58 -7.98
N SER A 313 -26.86 4.88 -8.12
CA SER A 313 -26.71 5.63 -9.36
C SER A 313 -25.54 6.60 -9.28
N VAL A 314 -25.06 7.00 -10.46
CA VAL A 314 -24.16 8.14 -10.63
C VAL A 314 -24.74 9.36 -9.91
N PRO A 315 -24.02 9.99 -8.96
CA PRO A 315 -24.53 11.13 -8.21
C PRO A 315 -24.95 12.30 -9.11
N ASP A 316 -25.97 13.03 -8.65
CA ASP A 316 -26.43 14.25 -9.30
C ASP A 316 -25.76 15.48 -8.66
N PRO A 317 -24.92 16.24 -9.39
CA PRO A 317 -24.29 17.44 -8.85
C PRO A 317 -25.31 18.48 -8.33
N GLU A 318 -26.54 18.53 -8.84
CA GLU A 318 -27.57 19.46 -8.35
C GLU A 318 -27.98 19.17 -6.89
N LEU A 319 -27.74 17.96 -6.40
CA LEU A 319 -28.02 17.54 -5.03
C LEU A 319 -26.82 17.72 -4.08
N ILE A 320 -25.67 18.14 -4.58
CA ILE A 320 -24.45 18.36 -3.78
C ILE A 320 -24.45 19.80 -3.26
N PHE A 321 -24.45 19.95 -1.93
CA PHE A 321 -24.51 21.26 -1.27
C PHE A 321 -23.18 22.00 -1.26
N ASP A 322 -22.05 21.28 -1.15
CA ASP A 322 -20.73 21.91 -1.19
C ASP A 322 -20.36 22.31 -2.62
N GLU A 323 -20.00 23.59 -2.80
CA GLU A 323 -19.72 24.14 -4.12
C GLU A 323 -18.49 23.53 -4.77
N ALA A 324 -17.44 23.22 -3.99
CA ALA A 324 -16.22 22.64 -4.52
C ALA A 324 -16.44 21.18 -4.93
N GLU A 325 -17.15 20.41 -4.12
CA GLU A 325 -17.55 19.03 -4.44
C GLU A 325 -18.47 18.99 -5.66
N ARG A 326 -19.45 19.91 -5.77
CA ARG A 326 -20.32 20.01 -6.94
C ARG A 326 -19.52 20.24 -8.22
N GLN A 327 -18.64 21.24 -8.22
CA GLN A 327 -17.80 21.54 -9.39
C GLN A 327 -16.86 20.37 -9.73
N ALA A 328 -16.34 19.67 -8.73
CA ALA A 328 -15.52 18.47 -8.94
C ALA A 328 -16.35 17.33 -9.56
N ALA A 329 -17.59 17.14 -9.11
CA ALA A 329 -18.52 16.16 -9.67
C ALA A 329 -18.88 16.50 -11.12
N GLU A 330 -19.25 17.73 -11.44
CA GLU A 330 -19.55 18.18 -12.82
C GLU A 330 -18.39 17.92 -13.78
N LYS A 331 -17.15 18.24 -13.36
CA LYS A 331 -15.94 17.96 -14.14
C LYS A 331 -15.70 16.47 -14.32
N ALA A 332 -15.88 15.68 -13.26
CA ALA A 332 -15.72 14.23 -13.32
C ALA A 332 -16.74 13.59 -14.26
N LEU A 333 -18.01 13.98 -14.19
CA LEU A 333 -19.05 13.48 -15.10
C LEU A 333 -18.76 13.84 -16.55
N THR A 334 -18.29 15.07 -16.80
CA THR A 334 -17.89 15.50 -18.15
C THR A 334 -16.71 14.69 -18.68
N TYR A 335 -15.69 14.44 -17.85
CA TYR A 335 -14.51 13.67 -18.26
C TYR A 335 -14.83 12.18 -18.47
N MET A 336 -15.63 11.60 -17.59
CA MET A 336 -16.02 10.19 -17.64
C MET A 336 -17.13 9.91 -18.66
N ASP A 337 -17.70 10.95 -19.27
CA ASP A 337 -18.87 10.89 -20.15
C ASP A 337 -20.07 10.16 -19.50
N LEU A 338 -20.31 10.46 -18.21
CA LEU A 338 -21.40 9.88 -17.43
C LEU A 338 -22.54 10.88 -17.24
N ARG A 339 -23.77 10.37 -17.25
CA ARG A 339 -24.97 11.15 -16.94
C ARG A 339 -25.39 10.93 -15.49
N ALA A 340 -25.68 12.01 -14.77
CA ALA A 340 -26.26 11.96 -13.43
C ALA A 340 -27.53 11.07 -13.39
N GLY A 341 -27.70 10.33 -12.30
CA GLY A 341 -28.84 9.43 -12.09
C GLY A 341 -28.75 8.08 -12.82
N THR A 342 -27.79 7.89 -13.74
CA THR A 342 -27.59 6.60 -14.41
C THR A 342 -27.28 5.50 -13.38
N PRO A 343 -28.04 4.39 -13.32
CA PRO A 343 -27.72 3.30 -12.42
C PRO A 343 -26.32 2.72 -12.71
N MET A 344 -25.50 2.49 -11.68
CA MET A 344 -24.12 2.04 -11.87
C MET A 344 -24.02 0.72 -12.67
N ARG A 345 -25.02 -0.16 -12.52
CA ARG A 345 -25.11 -1.45 -13.23
C ARG A 345 -25.51 -1.34 -14.70
N GLU A 346 -25.97 -0.18 -15.15
CA GLU A 346 -26.37 0.07 -16.54
C GLU A 346 -25.24 0.71 -17.36
N ILE A 347 -24.11 1.05 -16.71
CA ILE A 347 -22.95 1.62 -17.40
C ILE A 347 -22.24 0.51 -18.19
N PRO A 348 -22.13 0.64 -19.53
CA PRO A 348 -21.40 -0.32 -20.34
C PRO A 348 -19.89 -0.23 -20.08
N ILE A 349 -19.20 -1.36 -20.22
CA ILE A 349 -17.73 -1.42 -20.08
C ILE A 349 -17.12 -2.05 -21.33
N ASP A 350 -15.96 -1.53 -21.74
CA ASP A 350 -15.21 -2.07 -22.88
C ASP A 350 -14.02 -2.92 -22.45
N THR A 351 -13.50 -2.70 -21.23
CA THR A 351 -12.31 -3.38 -20.73
C THR A 351 -12.45 -3.73 -19.24
N VAL A 352 -12.01 -4.94 -18.89
CA VAL A 352 -11.83 -5.41 -17.52
C VAL A 352 -10.35 -5.70 -17.31
N PHE A 353 -9.74 -5.09 -16.30
CA PHE A 353 -8.38 -5.36 -15.88
C PHE A 353 -8.39 -5.98 -14.47
N VAL A 354 -7.87 -7.19 -14.35
CA VAL A 354 -7.72 -7.92 -13.08
C VAL A 354 -6.23 -8.03 -12.80
N GLY A 355 -5.76 -7.45 -11.70
CA GLY A 355 -4.34 -7.31 -11.43
C GLY A 355 -3.99 -5.91 -10.92
N SER A 356 -2.70 -5.67 -10.67
CA SER A 356 -2.05 -4.49 -10.04
C SER A 356 -1.48 -4.77 -8.65
N CYS A 357 -0.82 -3.78 -8.06
CA CYS A 357 -0.26 -3.83 -6.70
C CYS A 357 -1.33 -4.03 -5.62
N THR A 358 -2.55 -3.53 -5.84
CA THR A 358 -3.65 -3.60 -4.87
C THR A 358 -4.26 -4.99 -4.82
N ASN A 359 -4.59 -5.56 -5.99
CA ASN A 359 -5.29 -6.83 -6.17
C ASN A 359 -4.69 -7.54 -7.38
N GLY A 360 -4.08 -8.70 -7.18
CA GLY A 360 -3.31 -9.43 -8.18
C GLY A 360 -2.64 -10.68 -7.62
N ARG A 361 -3.00 -11.05 -6.39
CA ARG A 361 -2.46 -12.20 -5.65
C ARG A 361 -3.33 -13.42 -5.95
N ILE A 362 -2.87 -14.60 -5.55
CA ILE A 362 -3.53 -15.85 -5.89
C ILE A 362 -4.99 -15.94 -5.42
N GLU A 363 -5.36 -15.32 -4.30
CA GLU A 363 -6.75 -15.28 -3.85
C GLU A 363 -7.65 -14.44 -4.77
N ASP A 364 -7.17 -13.28 -5.24
CA ASP A 364 -7.89 -12.42 -6.17
C ASP A 364 -8.19 -13.20 -7.46
N LEU A 365 -7.18 -13.90 -7.98
CA LEU A 365 -7.30 -14.70 -9.20
C LEU A 365 -8.26 -15.89 -9.03
N ARG A 366 -8.30 -16.51 -7.84
CA ARG A 366 -9.27 -17.57 -7.53
C ARG A 366 -10.70 -17.03 -7.52
N VAL A 367 -10.94 -15.86 -6.90
CA VAL A 367 -12.26 -15.22 -6.92
C VAL A 367 -12.70 -14.93 -8.36
N VAL A 368 -11.82 -14.37 -9.19
CA VAL A 368 -12.10 -14.13 -10.61
C VAL A 368 -12.41 -15.43 -11.35
N ALA A 369 -11.64 -16.49 -11.12
CA ALA A 369 -11.88 -17.79 -11.73
C ALA A 369 -13.23 -18.41 -11.34
N GLU A 370 -13.66 -18.24 -10.07
CA GLU A 370 -14.99 -18.66 -9.63
C GLU A 370 -16.11 -17.90 -10.35
N VAL A 371 -15.98 -16.58 -10.49
CA VAL A 371 -16.96 -15.75 -11.23
C VAL A 371 -17.05 -16.15 -12.70
N LEU A 372 -15.91 -16.44 -13.33
CA LEU A 372 -15.85 -16.86 -14.74
C LEU A 372 -16.25 -18.32 -14.96
N ARG A 373 -16.38 -19.14 -13.92
CA ARG A 373 -16.69 -20.57 -14.07
C ARG A 373 -18.03 -20.77 -14.76
N GLY A 374 -17.99 -21.43 -15.92
CA GLY A 374 -19.18 -21.67 -16.75
C GLY A 374 -19.73 -20.41 -17.44
N ARG A 375 -19.02 -19.29 -17.39
CA ARG A 375 -19.37 -18.02 -18.05
C ARG A 375 -18.35 -17.68 -19.14
N LYS A 376 -18.70 -16.73 -19.99
CA LYS A 376 -17.81 -16.15 -20.99
C LYS A 376 -17.77 -14.64 -20.81
N VAL A 377 -16.63 -14.04 -21.13
CA VAL A 377 -16.54 -12.58 -21.30
C VAL A 377 -17.50 -12.17 -22.42
N ALA A 378 -18.21 -11.06 -22.22
CA ALA A 378 -19.20 -10.58 -23.18
C ALA A 378 -18.56 -10.17 -24.51
N ASP A 379 -19.31 -10.28 -25.61
CA ASP A 379 -18.83 -9.88 -26.93
C ASP A 379 -18.43 -8.40 -26.94
N GLY A 380 -17.26 -8.11 -27.51
CA GLY A 380 -16.71 -6.75 -27.56
C GLY A 380 -15.94 -6.31 -26.31
N VAL A 381 -16.03 -7.04 -25.20
CA VAL A 381 -15.29 -6.72 -23.97
C VAL A 381 -13.90 -7.36 -23.96
N ARG A 382 -12.87 -6.55 -23.73
CA ARG A 382 -11.50 -7.04 -23.51
C ARG A 382 -11.27 -7.33 -22.04
N MET A 383 -10.81 -8.52 -21.69
CA MET A 383 -10.39 -8.84 -20.32
C MET A 383 -8.88 -9.12 -20.28
N LEU A 384 -8.19 -8.49 -19.32
CA LEU A 384 -6.77 -8.69 -19.02
C LEU A 384 -6.65 -9.24 -17.60
N VAL A 385 -5.85 -10.28 -17.42
CA VAL A 385 -5.51 -10.84 -16.11
C VAL A 385 -4.00 -10.78 -15.95
N VAL A 386 -3.54 -9.99 -14.99
CA VAL A 386 -2.13 -9.68 -14.74
C VAL A 386 -1.80 -10.08 -13.30
N PRO A 387 -1.21 -11.27 -13.09
CA PRO A 387 -0.70 -11.67 -11.79
C PRO A 387 0.31 -10.66 -11.25
N GLY A 388 0.34 -10.51 -9.94
CA GLY A 388 1.20 -9.54 -9.27
C GLY A 388 2.68 -9.92 -9.22
N SER A 389 3.01 -11.18 -9.46
CA SER A 389 4.37 -11.71 -9.54
C SER A 389 4.40 -12.97 -10.41
N MET A 390 5.61 -13.45 -10.71
CA MET A 390 5.83 -14.67 -11.50
C MET A 390 5.44 -15.96 -10.78
N ARG A 391 5.33 -15.92 -9.44
CA ARG A 391 5.02 -17.06 -8.58
C ARG A 391 3.55 -17.11 -8.21
#